data_AF-A0A101DAR0-F1
#
_entry.id   AF-A0A101DAR0-F1
#
_cell.length_a   1.000
_cell.length_b   1.000
_cell.length_c   1.000
_cell.angle_alpha   90.00
_cell.angle_beta   90.00
_cell.angle_gamma   90.00
#
_symmetry.space_group_name_H-M   'P 1'
#
loop_
_entity.id
_entity.type
_entity.pdbx_description
1 polymer ?
#
loop_
_entity_poly.entity_id
_entity_poly.type
_entity_poly.pdbx_seq_one_letter_code
_entity_poly.pdbx_strand_id
1 'polypeptide(L)'
;MLPYIKTTHEWKTNEKTGERYSEKRQRRGRLYFLPERFVLEGAVGTELRARGIYEARLYRSDSQVSGQFRLPARLGLGDDLGFYRFEKPFLSVGISDIRGISNDLQLRLNGQTQSFAPGSGDDNFGAGVHAPLPALDAQSGQTLDFAFDLKLQGTEQLSVVPVGRDSRVKLSSDWPHPSFVGEYLPSRREISDKGFSAEWQTSFFATNLEEALRDCVGAERCQGLFGRNFGVSFVDPVDQYLKTDRAIKYALLFIALTFATFFLFEVLKRLAVHPVQYALVGLLLALGFMRLWYRSWAGISVCARRRVPGICWRGGLPDCFVNGRRNNGPVRGYIPRCGRRR
;
A
#
# COMPACT_ATOMS: atom_id res chain seq x y z
N MET A 1 -22.37 -3.32 -0.61
CA MET A 1 -22.77 -3.26 -2.03
C MET A 1 -23.94 -4.20 -2.25
N LEU A 2 -24.84 -3.85 -3.18
CA LEU A 2 -26.02 -4.66 -3.50
C LEU A 2 -26.17 -4.77 -5.02
N PRO A 3 -25.78 -5.91 -5.63
CA PRO A 3 -25.99 -6.15 -7.05
C PRO A 3 -27.48 -6.28 -7.38
N TYR A 4 -27.87 -5.82 -8.58
CA TYR A 4 -29.24 -5.89 -9.04
C TYR A 4 -29.33 -6.15 -10.54
N ILE A 5 -30.50 -6.64 -10.94
CA ILE A 5 -30.94 -6.74 -12.34
C ILE A 5 -32.18 -5.86 -12.48
N LYS A 6 -32.05 -4.75 -13.22
CA LYS A 6 -33.18 -3.87 -13.56
C LYS A 6 -33.83 -4.40 -14.83
N THR A 7 -35.14 -4.61 -14.77
CA THR A 7 -35.95 -5.03 -15.92
C THR A 7 -36.86 -3.87 -16.31
N THR A 8 -36.69 -3.35 -17.52
CA THR A 8 -37.54 -2.29 -18.08
C THR A 8 -38.23 -2.77 -19.36
N HIS A 9 -39.40 -2.22 -19.66
CA HIS A 9 -40.12 -2.48 -20.89
C HIS A 9 -39.93 -1.27 -21.81
N GLU A 10 -39.24 -1.47 -22.93
CA GLU A 10 -39.10 -0.44 -23.97
C GLU A 10 -40.12 -0.74 -25.06
N TRP A 11 -41.01 0.22 -25.34
CA TRP A 11 -41.94 0.12 -26.47
C TRP A 11 -41.18 0.46 -27.75
N LYS A 12 -41.12 -0.49 -28.67
CA LYS A 12 -40.58 -0.29 -30.02
C LYS A 12 -41.69 -0.41 -31.04
N THR A 13 -41.54 0.33 -32.14
CA THR A 13 -42.45 0.24 -33.28
C THR A 13 -41.72 -0.50 -34.39
N ASN A 14 -42.35 -1.53 -34.95
CA ASN A 14 -41.81 -2.23 -36.10
C ASN A 14 -41.85 -1.31 -37.33
N GLU A 15 -40.69 -0.99 -37.91
CA GLU A 15 -40.57 -0.08 -39.05
C GLU A 15 -41.31 -0.58 -40.30
N LYS A 16 -41.59 -1.88 -40.40
CA LYS A 16 -42.27 -2.49 -41.56
C LYS A 16 -43.78 -2.65 -41.37
N THR A 17 -44.25 -2.91 -40.15
CA THR A 17 -45.68 -3.18 -39.88
C THR A 17 -46.38 -2.05 -39.13
N GLY A 18 -45.63 -1.08 -38.58
CA GLY A 18 -46.18 -0.01 -37.75
C GLY A 18 -46.70 -0.47 -36.38
N GLU A 19 -46.64 -1.78 -36.08
CA GLU A 19 -47.13 -2.34 -34.82
C GLU A 19 -46.14 -2.06 -33.67
N ARG A 20 -46.71 -1.66 -32.52
CA ARG A 20 -45.94 -1.46 -31.29
C ARG A 20 -45.80 -2.79 -30.56
N TYR A 21 -44.57 -3.19 -30.27
CA TYR A 21 -44.27 -4.33 -29.40
C TYR A 21 -43.43 -3.87 -28.21
N SER A 22 -43.64 -4.51 -27.05
CA SER A 22 -42.81 -4.26 -25.87
C SER A 22 -41.62 -5.21 -25.85
N GLU A 23 -40.42 -4.68 -25.81
CA GLU A 23 -39.20 -5.47 -25.59
C GLU A 23 -38.76 -5.39 -24.13
N LYS A 24 -38.52 -6.55 -23.53
CA LYS A 24 -38.02 -6.64 -22.16
C LYS A 24 -36.51 -6.44 -22.17
N ARG A 25 -36.03 -5.33 -21.62
CA ARG A 25 -34.60 -5.05 -21.48
C ARG A 25 -34.15 -5.32 -20.05
N GLN A 26 -33.09 -6.11 -19.90
CA GLN A 26 -32.46 -6.36 -18.61
C GLN A 26 -31.09 -5.70 -18.56
N ARG A 27 -30.81 -4.96 -17.49
CA ARG A 27 -29.50 -4.36 -17.22
C ARG A 27 -29.02 -4.78 -15.84
N ARG A 28 -27.77 -5.26 -15.76
CA ARG A 28 -27.11 -5.54 -14.49
C ARG A 28 -26.47 -4.26 -13.96
N GLY A 29 -26.49 -4.08 -12.65
CA GLY A 29 -25.85 -2.96 -11.98
C GLY A 29 -25.60 -3.26 -10.51
N ARG A 30 -25.03 -2.29 -9.79
CA ARG A 30 -24.76 -2.39 -8.36
C ARG A 30 -25.17 -1.09 -7.67
N LEU A 31 -25.78 -1.23 -6.50
CA LEU A 31 -25.97 -0.11 -5.57
C LEU A 31 -24.83 -0.08 -4.57
N TYR A 32 -24.30 1.11 -4.34
CA TYR A 32 -23.23 1.36 -3.39
C TYR A 32 -23.81 2.15 -2.23
N PHE A 33 -23.52 1.68 -1.02
CA PHE A 33 -23.92 2.33 0.22
C PHE A 33 -22.66 2.57 1.02
N LEU A 34 -22.46 3.82 1.42
CA LEU A 34 -21.42 4.22 2.36
C LEU A 34 -21.98 4.16 3.79
N PRO A 35 -21.14 3.87 4.80
CA PRO A 35 -21.61 3.85 6.17
C PRO A 35 -21.94 5.27 6.66
N GLU A 36 -22.91 5.38 7.56
CA GLU A 36 -23.23 6.63 8.25
C GLU A 36 -22.12 6.97 9.25
N ARG A 37 -21.59 5.95 9.93
CA ARG A 37 -20.49 6.08 10.87
C ARG A 37 -19.38 5.09 10.53
N PHE A 38 -18.14 5.57 10.49
CA PHE A 38 -16.95 4.74 10.32
C PHE A 38 -15.97 5.06 11.45
N VAL A 39 -15.59 4.03 12.21
CA VAL A 39 -14.64 4.13 13.31
C VAL A 39 -13.52 3.13 13.08
N LEU A 40 -12.28 3.60 13.13
CA LEU A 40 -11.10 2.76 13.11
C LEU A 40 -10.21 3.11 14.30
N GLU A 41 -9.95 2.12 15.14
CA GLU A 41 -8.99 2.23 16.24
C GLU A 41 -7.85 1.25 16.00
N GLY A 42 -6.63 1.76 15.90
CA GLY A 42 -5.46 0.96 15.54
C GLY A 42 -4.29 1.15 16.50
N ALA A 43 -3.64 0.04 16.84
CA ALA A 43 -2.33 0.02 17.47
C ALA A 43 -1.31 -0.49 16.46
N VAL A 44 -0.28 0.31 16.18
CA VAL A 44 0.73 0.02 15.17
C VAL A 44 2.08 -0.17 15.82
N GLY A 45 2.56 -1.41 15.88
CA GLY A 45 3.92 -1.73 16.31
C GLY A 45 4.89 -1.63 15.13
N THR A 46 6.06 -1.04 15.35
CA THR A 46 7.10 -0.96 14.32
C THR A 46 8.24 -1.96 14.58
N GLU A 47 8.78 -2.53 13.50
CA GLU A 47 9.88 -3.49 13.56
C GLU A 47 10.92 -3.16 12.49
N LEU A 48 12.18 -3.07 12.89
CA LEU A 48 13.29 -2.91 11.95
C LEU A 48 13.76 -4.27 11.46
N ARG A 49 13.81 -4.45 10.14
CA ARG A 49 14.39 -5.63 9.50
C ARG A 49 15.57 -5.19 8.64
N ALA A 50 16.75 -5.72 8.96
CA ALA A 50 17.96 -5.47 8.19
C ALA A 50 18.29 -6.65 7.26
N ARG A 51 18.73 -6.33 6.05
CA ARG A 51 19.37 -7.27 5.13
C ARG A 51 20.66 -6.66 4.58
N GLY A 52 21.78 -7.00 5.21
CA GLY A 52 23.09 -6.41 4.88
C GLY A 52 23.17 -4.96 5.34
N ILE A 53 23.40 -4.03 4.41
CA ILE A 53 23.46 -2.58 4.66
C ILE A 53 22.09 -1.89 4.55
N TYR A 54 21.05 -2.64 4.16
CA TYR A 54 19.71 -2.10 3.95
C TYR A 54 18.84 -2.42 5.15
N GLU A 55 18.15 -1.40 5.65
CA GLU A 55 17.16 -1.52 6.70
C GLU A 55 15.80 -1.14 6.13
N ALA A 56 14.80 -1.98 6.37
CA ALA A 56 13.42 -1.71 6.06
C ALA A 56 12.64 -1.67 7.37
N ARG A 57 11.83 -0.63 7.55
CA ARG A 57 10.89 -0.56 8.66
C ARG A 57 9.58 -1.21 8.24
N LEU A 58 9.26 -2.29 8.91
CA LEU A 58 7.97 -2.95 8.82
C LEU A 58 7.08 -2.40 9.93
N TYR A 59 5.79 -2.38 9.68
CA TYR A 59 4.80 -2.13 10.72
C TYR A 59 3.82 -3.30 10.79
N ARG A 60 3.27 -3.52 11.98
CA ARG A 60 2.15 -4.42 12.23
C ARG A 60 1.05 -3.61 12.90
N SER A 61 -0.07 -3.49 12.21
CA SER A 61 -1.26 -2.80 12.65
C SER A 61 -2.25 -3.83 13.19
N ASP A 62 -2.70 -3.67 14.43
CA ASP A 62 -3.88 -4.35 14.97
C ASP A 62 -5.01 -3.31 15.05
N SER A 63 -5.95 -3.40 14.10
CA SER A 63 -6.98 -2.39 13.91
C SER A 63 -8.37 -2.98 14.12
N GLN A 64 -9.15 -2.38 15.01
CA GLN A 64 -10.58 -2.64 15.14
C GLN A 64 -11.34 -1.66 14.24
N VAL A 65 -12.05 -2.19 13.25
CA VAL A 65 -12.90 -1.42 12.36
C VAL A 65 -14.35 -1.65 12.75
N SER A 66 -15.10 -0.58 12.92
CA SER A 66 -16.52 -0.66 13.23
C SER A 66 -17.31 0.50 12.62
N GLY A 67 -18.63 0.34 12.57
CA GLY A 67 -19.47 1.39 12.04
C GLY A 67 -20.90 0.94 11.86
N GLN A 68 -21.67 1.81 11.21
CA GLN A 68 -23.09 1.59 11.00
C GLN A 68 -23.48 2.04 9.60
N PHE A 69 -24.18 1.18 8.86
CA PHE A 69 -24.89 1.55 7.64
C PHE A 69 -26.33 1.89 7.97
N ARG A 70 -26.84 2.97 7.39
CA ARG A 70 -28.26 3.32 7.40
C ARG A 70 -28.79 3.20 5.98
N LEU A 71 -29.54 2.15 5.72
CA LEU A 71 -30.18 1.93 4.43
C LEU A 71 -31.52 2.67 4.41
N PRO A 72 -31.76 3.54 3.42
CA PRO A 72 -33.04 4.22 3.28
C PRO A 72 -34.15 3.24 2.90
N ALA A 73 -35.39 3.59 3.23
CA ALA A 73 -36.57 2.88 2.76
C ALA A 73 -36.57 2.80 1.22
N ARG A 74 -37.07 1.67 0.69
CA ARG A 74 -37.03 1.38 -0.75
C ARG A 74 -35.63 1.48 -1.37
N LEU A 75 -34.58 1.36 -0.57
CA LEU A 75 -33.17 1.49 -0.97
C LEU A 75 -32.85 2.82 -1.69
N GLY A 76 -33.67 3.85 -1.50
CA GLY A 76 -33.55 5.14 -2.19
C GLY A 76 -34.02 5.13 -3.65
N LEU A 77 -34.64 4.04 -4.12
CA LEU A 77 -35.14 3.91 -5.49
C LEU A 77 -36.58 4.43 -5.67
N GLY A 78 -37.31 4.72 -4.60
CA GLY A 78 -38.69 5.21 -4.69
C GLY A 78 -39.64 4.18 -5.31
N ASP A 79 -40.49 4.60 -6.24
CA ASP A 79 -41.47 3.74 -6.91
C ASP A 79 -40.84 2.78 -7.94
N ASP A 80 -39.60 3.06 -8.34
CA ASP A 80 -38.85 2.26 -9.31
C ASP A 80 -38.43 0.89 -8.75
N LEU A 81 -38.54 0.67 -7.43
CA LEU A 81 -38.11 -0.55 -6.74
C LEU A 81 -38.67 -1.84 -7.38
N GLY A 82 -39.92 -1.79 -7.89
CA GLY A 82 -40.57 -2.94 -8.53
C GLY A 82 -39.87 -3.45 -9.79
N PHE A 83 -39.02 -2.64 -10.44
CA PHE A 83 -38.25 -3.03 -11.61
C PHE A 83 -36.92 -3.73 -11.27
N TYR A 84 -36.55 -3.77 -9.98
CA TYR A 84 -35.25 -4.25 -9.53
C TYR A 84 -35.38 -5.62 -8.89
N ARG A 85 -34.59 -6.57 -9.38
CA ARG A 85 -34.34 -7.83 -8.69
C ARG A 85 -32.96 -7.81 -8.07
N PHE A 86 -32.89 -7.86 -6.74
CA PHE A 86 -31.63 -7.84 -6.01
C PHE A 86 -31.01 -9.23 -5.89
N GLU A 87 -29.69 -9.26 -5.95
CA GLU A 87 -28.90 -10.44 -5.65
C GLU A 87 -28.37 -10.37 -4.21
N LYS A 88 -27.55 -11.35 -3.81
CA LYS A 88 -26.99 -11.37 -2.45
C LYS A 88 -26.09 -10.13 -2.23
N PRO A 89 -26.35 -9.33 -1.19
CA PRO A 89 -25.46 -8.22 -0.84
C PRO A 89 -24.15 -8.75 -0.27
N PHE A 90 -23.12 -7.92 -0.34
CA PHE A 90 -21.84 -8.18 0.30
C PHE A 90 -21.21 -6.88 0.80
N LEU A 91 -20.45 -6.96 1.89
CA LEU A 91 -19.53 -5.92 2.34
C LEU A 91 -18.25 -6.05 1.54
N SER A 92 -17.73 -4.93 1.02
CA SER A 92 -16.47 -4.88 0.28
C SER A 92 -15.49 -4.01 1.06
N VAL A 93 -14.24 -4.47 1.18
CA VAL A 93 -13.15 -3.75 1.83
C VAL A 93 -11.96 -3.75 0.89
N GLY A 94 -11.61 -2.58 0.36
CA GLY A 94 -10.42 -2.39 -0.47
C GLY A 94 -9.15 -2.37 0.39
N ILE A 95 -8.17 -3.20 0.03
CA ILE A 95 -6.87 -3.28 0.70
C ILE A 95 -5.80 -3.34 -0.39
N SER A 96 -4.89 -2.37 -0.40
CA SER A 96 -3.87 -2.23 -1.44
C SER A 96 -2.98 -3.48 -1.59
N ASP A 97 -2.61 -4.11 -0.47
CA ASP A 97 -1.86 -5.36 -0.45
C ASP A 97 -2.45 -6.36 0.54
N ILE A 98 -3.23 -7.30 0.01
CA ILE A 98 -3.86 -8.37 0.79
C ILE A 98 -2.86 -9.37 1.39
N ARG A 99 -1.61 -9.41 0.90
CA ARG A 99 -0.57 -10.32 1.44
C ARG A 99 -0.16 -9.94 2.85
N GLY A 100 -0.41 -8.70 3.24
CA GLY A 100 -0.17 -8.19 4.59
C GLY A 100 -1.21 -8.63 5.62
N ILE A 101 -2.34 -9.19 5.21
CA ILE A 101 -3.39 -9.62 6.15
C ILE A 101 -2.90 -10.86 6.88
N SER A 102 -2.83 -10.77 8.21
CA SER A 102 -2.21 -11.80 9.06
C SER A 102 -3.19 -12.57 9.93
N ASN A 103 -4.46 -12.17 9.96
CA ASN A 103 -5.51 -12.84 10.71
C ASN A 103 -6.61 -13.41 9.79
N ASP A 104 -7.37 -14.37 10.33
CA ASP A 104 -8.63 -14.79 9.73
C ASP A 104 -9.69 -13.70 9.98
N LEU A 105 -10.17 -13.09 8.91
CA LEU A 105 -11.09 -11.97 8.98
C LEU A 105 -12.52 -12.47 9.19
N GLN A 106 -13.15 -11.97 10.25
CA GLN A 106 -14.53 -12.29 10.58
C GLN A 106 -15.35 -11.00 10.73
N LEU A 107 -16.41 -10.90 9.94
CA LEU A 107 -17.39 -9.82 10.00
C LEU A 107 -18.43 -10.13 11.07
N ARG A 108 -18.56 -9.25 12.06
CA ARG A 108 -19.68 -9.20 12.99
C ARG A 108 -20.72 -8.22 12.44
N LEU A 109 -21.83 -8.72 11.91
CA LEU A 109 -22.95 -7.92 11.38
C LEU A 109 -24.18 -8.11 12.27
N ASN A 110 -24.65 -7.06 12.93
CA ASN A 110 -25.80 -7.13 13.85
C ASN A 110 -25.70 -8.30 14.87
N GLY A 111 -24.49 -8.60 15.34
CA GLY A 111 -24.21 -9.73 16.25
C GLY A 111 -24.03 -11.10 15.58
N GLN A 112 -24.31 -11.25 14.29
CA GLN A 112 -24.05 -12.48 13.53
C GLN A 112 -22.64 -12.45 12.92
N THR A 113 -21.94 -13.58 12.97
CA THR A 113 -20.58 -13.68 12.45
C THR A 113 -20.57 -14.30 11.04
N GLN A 114 -19.85 -13.68 10.12
CA GLN A 114 -19.70 -14.12 8.73
C GLN A 114 -18.21 -14.08 8.35
N SER A 115 -17.73 -15.08 7.64
CA SER A 115 -16.34 -15.13 7.18
C SER A 115 -16.14 -14.25 5.93
N PHE A 116 -14.99 -13.61 5.84
CA PHE A 116 -14.57 -12.95 4.61
C PHE A 116 -14.06 -13.96 3.58
N ALA A 117 -14.21 -13.61 2.32
CA ALA A 117 -13.62 -14.26 1.15
C ALA A 117 -12.61 -13.31 0.48
N PRO A 118 -11.57 -13.87 -0.17
CA PRO A 118 -10.57 -13.07 -0.87
C PRO A 118 -11.16 -12.35 -2.10
N GLY A 119 -10.58 -11.20 -2.43
CA GLY A 119 -11.05 -10.30 -3.48
C GLY A 119 -12.04 -9.26 -2.93
N SER A 120 -12.01 -8.04 -3.43
CA SER A 120 -12.93 -6.96 -3.02
C SER A 120 -14.39 -7.23 -3.40
N GLY A 121 -14.63 -8.16 -4.33
CA GLY A 121 -15.96 -8.41 -4.93
C GLY A 121 -16.36 -7.36 -5.96
N ASP A 122 -15.51 -6.34 -6.20
CA ASP A 122 -15.73 -5.29 -7.19
C ASP A 122 -14.40 -4.81 -7.80
N ASP A 123 -14.29 -4.91 -9.12
CA ASP A 123 -13.05 -4.61 -9.85
C ASP A 123 -12.60 -3.14 -9.68
N ASN A 124 -13.54 -2.22 -9.44
CA ASN A 124 -13.22 -0.80 -9.20
C ASN A 124 -12.43 -0.58 -7.90
N PHE A 125 -12.57 -1.51 -6.95
CA PHE A 125 -11.90 -1.44 -5.65
C PHE A 125 -10.55 -2.19 -5.62
N GLY A 126 -10.16 -2.82 -6.72
CA GLY A 126 -8.89 -3.51 -6.87
C GLY A 126 -8.77 -4.71 -5.91
N ALA A 127 -7.61 -4.83 -5.27
CA ALA A 127 -7.38 -5.88 -4.28
C ALA A 127 -8.15 -5.61 -2.98
N GLY A 128 -8.52 -6.68 -2.27
CA GLY A 128 -9.28 -6.56 -1.04
C GLY A 128 -9.91 -7.86 -0.59
N VAL A 129 -10.91 -7.72 0.27
CA VAL A 129 -11.73 -8.81 0.80
C VAL A 129 -13.20 -8.43 0.76
N HIS A 130 -14.08 -9.42 0.73
CA HIS A 130 -15.51 -9.21 0.82
C HIS A 130 -16.16 -10.23 1.73
N ALA A 131 -17.26 -9.86 2.38
CA ALA A 131 -18.07 -10.77 3.17
C ALA A 131 -19.50 -10.76 2.61
N PRO A 132 -20.07 -11.92 2.24
CA PRO A 132 -21.50 -11.97 1.90
C PRO A 132 -22.33 -11.49 3.10
N LEU A 133 -23.49 -10.91 2.82
CA LEU A 133 -24.43 -10.44 3.84
C LEU A 133 -25.76 -11.20 3.70
N PRO A 134 -26.55 -11.32 4.78
CA PRO A 134 -27.91 -11.81 4.70
C PRO A 134 -28.77 -10.89 3.82
N ALA A 135 -29.94 -11.38 3.39
CA ALA A 135 -30.88 -10.58 2.62
C ALA A 135 -31.27 -9.31 3.40
N LEU A 136 -31.26 -8.17 2.70
CA LEU A 136 -31.58 -6.87 3.27
C LEU A 136 -33.08 -6.60 3.19
N ASP A 137 -33.63 -5.93 4.19
CA ASP A 137 -34.99 -5.39 4.09
C ASP A 137 -34.99 -4.16 3.18
N ALA A 138 -35.42 -4.37 1.93
CA ALA A 138 -35.48 -3.32 0.93
C ALA A 138 -36.67 -2.37 1.13
N GLN A 139 -37.67 -2.71 1.95
CA GLN A 139 -38.93 -1.95 2.04
C GLN A 139 -38.89 -0.91 3.16
N SER A 140 -38.68 -1.35 4.41
CA SER A 140 -38.82 -0.50 5.61
C SER A 140 -37.63 0.42 5.88
N GLY A 141 -36.52 0.20 5.17
CA GLY A 141 -35.21 0.72 5.58
C GLY A 141 -34.65 -0.09 6.76
N GLN A 142 -33.33 -0.09 6.90
CA GLN A 142 -32.67 -0.94 7.87
C GLN A 142 -31.36 -0.30 8.34
N THR A 143 -31.03 -0.53 9.61
CA THR A 143 -29.71 -0.20 10.16
C THR A 143 -28.89 -1.46 10.31
N LEU A 144 -27.63 -1.42 9.88
CA LEU A 144 -26.69 -2.54 9.96
C LEU A 144 -25.42 -2.08 10.67
N ASP A 145 -25.18 -2.62 11.85
CA ASP A 145 -23.94 -2.46 12.58
C ASP A 145 -22.92 -3.48 12.09
N PHE A 146 -21.72 -3.02 11.76
CA PHE A 146 -20.63 -3.88 11.34
C PHE A 146 -19.41 -3.66 12.24
N ALA A 147 -18.69 -4.75 12.51
CA ALA A 147 -17.38 -4.70 13.15
C ALA A 147 -16.51 -5.86 12.66
N PHE A 148 -15.22 -5.62 12.51
CA PHE A 148 -14.23 -6.64 12.23
C PHE A 148 -12.85 -6.17 12.67
N ASP A 149 -12.00 -7.13 13.00
CA ASP A 149 -10.62 -6.88 13.41
C ASP A 149 -9.70 -7.16 12.22
N LEU A 150 -8.86 -6.19 11.87
CA LEU A 150 -7.96 -6.22 10.73
C LEU A 150 -6.51 -6.13 11.21
N LYS A 151 -5.76 -7.23 11.08
CA LYS A 151 -4.34 -7.27 11.38
C LYS A 151 -3.53 -7.17 10.11
N LEU A 152 -2.97 -6.00 9.84
CA LEU A 152 -2.24 -5.71 8.61
C LEU A 152 -0.74 -5.55 8.88
N GLN A 153 0.06 -6.18 8.04
CA GLN A 153 1.50 -5.99 7.98
C GLN A 153 1.87 -5.25 6.70
N GLY A 154 2.69 -4.22 6.82
CA GLY A 154 3.11 -3.43 5.68
C GLY A 154 4.46 -2.77 5.91
N THR A 155 4.86 -1.96 4.94
CA THR A 155 6.10 -1.20 4.97
C THR A 155 5.81 0.27 4.67
N GLU A 156 6.65 1.15 5.20
CA GLU A 156 6.70 2.60 4.91
C GLU A 156 5.49 3.43 5.32
N GLN A 157 4.27 3.09 4.90
CA GLN A 157 3.08 3.91 5.07
C GLN A 157 1.82 3.08 5.36
N LEU A 158 0.99 3.58 6.26
CA LEU A 158 -0.37 3.12 6.51
C LEU A 158 -1.34 4.28 6.21
N SER A 159 -2.25 4.08 5.26
CA SER A 159 -3.27 5.04 4.87
C SER A 159 -4.66 4.45 4.99
N VAL A 160 -5.64 5.31 5.32
CA VAL A 160 -7.05 4.97 5.47
C VAL A 160 -7.89 5.97 4.68
N VAL A 161 -8.88 5.48 3.96
CA VAL A 161 -9.92 6.32 3.32
C VAL A 161 -11.11 6.41 4.27
N PRO A 162 -11.50 7.61 4.73
CA PRO A 162 -12.64 7.80 5.63
C PRO A 162 -13.96 7.63 4.89
N VAL A 163 -14.45 6.39 4.83
CA VAL A 163 -15.65 6.05 4.02
C VAL A 163 -16.99 6.47 4.63
N GLY A 164 -17.01 6.83 5.92
CA GLY A 164 -18.24 7.16 6.64
C GLY A 164 -18.65 8.63 6.57
N ARG A 165 -19.96 8.89 6.69
CA ARG A 165 -20.50 10.26 6.78
C ARG A 165 -19.92 11.02 7.98
N ASP A 166 -19.78 10.35 9.11
CA ASP A 166 -18.90 10.70 10.24
C ASP A 166 -17.81 9.63 10.36
N SER A 167 -16.56 10.01 10.10
CA SER A 167 -15.41 9.11 10.16
C SER A 167 -14.46 9.53 11.27
N ARG A 168 -14.14 8.61 12.17
CA ARG A 168 -13.18 8.81 13.26
C ARG A 168 -12.11 7.74 13.17
N VAL A 169 -10.86 8.17 13.11
CA VAL A 169 -9.73 7.25 13.04
C VAL A 169 -8.75 7.62 14.13
N LYS A 170 -8.43 6.67 15.00
CA LYS A 170 -7.45 6.82 16.05
C LYS A 170 -6.34 5.80 15.85
N LEU A 171 -5.12 6.28 15.71
CA LEU A 171 -3.94 5.43 15.56
C LEU A 171 -2.94 5.74 16.68
N SER A 172 -2.39 4.68 17.25
CA SER A 172 -1.30 4.75 18.23
C SER A 172 -0.12 3.91 17.74
N SER A 173 1.11 4.33 18.06
CA SER A 173 2.31 3.58 17.68
C SER A 173 3.44 3.80 18.67
N ASP A 174 4.36 2.84 18.73
CA ASP A 174 5.61 2.90 19.50
C ASP A 174 6.72 3.72 18.81
N TRP A 175 6.45 4.25 17.62
CA TRP A 175 7.43 5.02 16.83
C TRP A 175 7.42 6.52 17.20
N PRO A 176 8.56 7.15 17.57
CA PRO A 176 8.60 8.53 18.02
C PRO A 176 8.57 9.59 16.91
N HIS A 177 8.78 9.22 15.64
CA HIS A 177 8.93 10.18 14.54
C HIS A 177 7.91 9.94 13.41
N PRO A 178 6.59 10.12 13.65
CA PRO A 178 5.59 9.97 12.61
C PRO A 178 5.67 11.09 11.57
N SER A 179 5.51 10.73 10.30
CA SER A 179 5.24 11.68 9.23
C SER A 179 3.78 11.56 8.79
N PHE A 180 2.96 12.58 9.05
CA PHE A 180 1.54 12.57 8.66
C PHE A 180 1.40 12.92 7.18
N VAL A 181 0.68 12.07 6.44
CA VAL A 181 0.56 12.13 4.98
C VAL A 181 -0.89 11.99 4.55
N GLY A 182 -1.19 12.40 3.32
CA GLY A 182 -2.53 12.41 2.74
C GLY A 182 -3.16 13.80 2.71
N GLU A 183 -4.46 13.86 2.39
CA GLU A 183 -5.18 15.13 2.21
C GLU A 183 -5.58 15.80 3.53
N TYR A 184 -5.66 15.02 4.61
CA TYR A 184 -6.16 15.48 5.91
C TYR A 184 -5.14 15.25 7.02
N LEU A 185 -4.82 16.32 7.75
CA LEU A 185 -3.99 16.25 8.95
C LEU A 185 -4.82 15.81 10.17
N PRO A 186 -4.19 15.17 11.17
CA PRO A 186 -4.88 14.78 12.40
C PRO A 186 -5.41 16.01 13.14
N SER A 187 -6.63 15.92 13.66
CA SER A 187 -7.25 16.97 14.47
C SER A 187 -6.59 17.07 15.85
N ARG A 188 -6.11 15.94 16.38
CA ARG A 188 -5.30 15.86 17.61
C ARG A 188 -4.12 14.94 17.39
N ARG A 189 -2.95 15.35 17.87
CA ARG A 189 -1.74 14.52 17.88
C ARG A 189 -0.94 14.74 19.16
N GLU A 190 -0.42 13.66 19.70
CA GLU A 190 0.52 13.63 20.81
C GLU A 190 1.72 12.80 20.34
N ILE A 191 2.91 13.39 20.42
CA ILE A 191 4.16 12.75 20.00
C ILE A 191 5.12 12.82 21.17
N SER A 192 5.73 11.68 21.49
CA SER A 192 6.69 11.53 22.57
C SER A 192 7.84 10.62 22.12
N ASP A 193 8.92 10.59 22.89
CA ASP A 193 10.05 9.69 22.62
C ASP A 193 9.68 8.20 22.68
N LYS A 194 8.53 7.86 23.27
CA LYS A 194 8.01 6.49 23.38
C LYS A 194 7.07 6.10 22.25
N GLY A 195 6.64 7.05 21.40
CA GLY A 195 5.60 6.80 20.41
C GLY A 195 4.70 7.99 20.13
N PHE A 196 3.68 7.77 19.30
CA PHE A 196 2.66 8.76 18.98
C PHE A 196 1.24 8.23 19.16
N SER A 197 0.31 9.16 19.39
CA SER A 197 -1.13 8.94 19.27
C SER A 197 -1.72 10.06 18.41
N ALA A 198 -2.47 9.69 17.38
CA ALA A 198 -3.08 10.64 16.46
C ALA A 198 -4.55 10.29 16.23
N GLU A 199 -5.38 11.32 16.15
CA GLU A 199 -6.81 11.23 15.90
C GLU A 199 -7.17 12.10 14.70
N TRP A 200 -7.92 11.51 13.77
CA TRP A 200 -8.52 12.17 12.64
C TRP A 200 -10.03 12.11 12.78
N GLN A 201 -10.68 13.23 12.49
CA GLN A 201 -12.12 13.31 12.38
C GLN A 201 -12.46 14.01 11.07
N THR A 202 -13.24 13.34 10.24
CA THR A 202 -13.68 13.89 8.95
C THR A 202 -15.18 13.68 8.79
N SER A 203 -15.85 14.64 8.15
CA SER A 203 -17.25 14.53 7.77
C SER A 203 -17.40 14.44 6.25
N PHE A 204 -18.55 13.95 5.78
CA PHE A 204 -18.83 13.88 4.35
C PHE A 204 -18.75 15.24 3.62
N PHE A 205 -18.97 16.34 4.33
CA PHE A 205 -18.82 17.69 3.77
C PHE A 205 -17.37 18.03 3.42
N ALA A 206 -16.41 17.48 4.18
CA ALA A 206 -14.99 17.71 3.95
C ALA A 206 -14.41 16.74 2.90
N THR A 207 -15.01 15.56 2.76
CA THR A 207 -14.51 14.50 1.88
C THR A 207 -15.21 14.42 0.54
N ASN A 208 -16.43 14.96 0.41
CA ASN A 208 -17.26 14.85 -0.80
C ASN A 208 -17.23 13.43 -1.43
N LEU A 209 -17.24 12.42 -0.56
CA LEU A 209 -16.89 11.05 -0.95
C LEU A 209 -17.98 10.39 -1.80
N GLU A 210 -19.23 10.81 -1.63
CA GLU A 210 -20.36 10.31 -2.42
C GLU A 210 -20.23 10.66 -3.91
N GLU A 211 -19.80 11.88 -4.21
CA GLU A 211 -19.49 12.31 -5.58
C GLU A 211 -18.29 11.54 -6.14
N ALA A 212 -17.22 11.43 -5.35
CA ALA A 212 -16.02 10.67 -5.76
C ALA A 212 -16.33 9.18 -6.02
N LEU A 213 -17.24 8.58 -5.26
CA LEU A 213 -17.71 7.22 -5.47
C LEU A 213 -18.58 7.11 -6.73
N ARG A 214 -19.49 8.07 -6.95
CA ARG A 214 -20.31 8.13 -8.16
C ARG A 214 -19.44 8.23 -9.42
N ASP A 215 -18.40 9.04 -9.38
CA ASP A 215 -17.45 9.20 -10.49
C ASP A 215 -16.59 7.94 -10.69
N CYS A 216 -16.14 7.31 -9.61
CA CYS A 216 -15.42 6.04 -9.65
C CYS A 216 -16.24 4.95 -10.34
N VAL A 217 -17.53 4.81 -9.99
CA VAL A 217 -18.40 3.78 -10.56
C VAL A 217 -18.89 4.15 -11.97
N GLY A 218 -19.15 5.43 -12.23
CA GLY A 218 -19.72 5.89 -13.50
C GLY A 218 -18.70 6.02 -14.64
N ALA A 219 -17.46 6.39 -14.32
CA ALA A 219 -16.40 6.64 -15.29
C ALA A 219 -15.18 5.71 -15.12
N GLU A 220 -15.23 4.73 -14.21
CA GLU A 220 -14.13 3.82 -13.86
C GLU A 220 -12.85 4.56 -13.39
N ARG A 221 -13.02 5.76 -12.83
CA ARG A 221 -11.93 6.64 -12.38
C ARG A 221 -11.88 6.73 -10.85
N CYS A 222 -11.35 5.69 -10.22
CA CYS A 222 -11.34 5.60 -8.75
C CYS A 222 -10.15 6.29 -8.07
N GLN A 223 -9.25 6.92 -8.84
CA GLN A 223 -8.12 7.67 -8.28
C GLN A 223 -8.55 8.78 -7.33
N GLY A 224 -9.63 9.51 -7.65
CA GLY A 224 -10.17 10.55 -6.77
C GLY A 224 -10.78 10.01 -5.49
N LEU A 225 -11.28 8.77 -5.50
CA LEU A 225 -11.81 8.11 -4.30
C LEU A 225 -10.66 7.68 -3.37
N PHE A 226 -9.62 7.04 -3.92
CA PHE A 226 -8.47 6.58 -3.14
C PHE A 226 -7.51 7.71 -2.74
N GLY A 227 -7.49 8.83 -3.48
CA GLY A 227 -6.68 10.01 -3.17
C GLY A 227 -7.11 10.72 -1.89
N ARG A 228 -8.40 10.65 -1.54
CA ARG A 228 -9.00 11.22 -0.32
C ARG A 228 -8.67 10.39 0.92
N ASN A 229 -7.40 10.02 1.08
CA ASN A 229 -6.90 9.27 2.22
C ASN A 229 -6.13 10.17 3.17
N PHE A 230 -5.95 9.68 4.39
CA PHE A 230 -4.96 10.18 5.33
C PHE A 230 -4.23 9.02 5.96
N GLY A 231 -3.05 9.28 6.51
CA GLY A 231 -2.23 8.21 7.04
C GLY A 231 -0.98 8.69 7.76
N VAL A 232 -0.18 7.70 8.14
CA VAL A 232 1.12 7.90 8.75
C VAL A 232 2.16 7.15 7.94
N SER A 233 3.25 7.84 7.62
CA SER A 233 4.49 7.26 7.14
C SER A 233 5.46 7.08 8.31
N PHE A 234 6.05 5.89 8.36
CA PHE A 234 7.04 5.46 9.34
C PHE A 234 8.48 5.55 8.79
N VAL A 235 8.66 6.21 7.65
CA VAL A 235 10.00 6.42 7.08
C VAL A 235 10.77 7.39 7.98
N ASP A 236 12.04 7.05 8.26
CA ASP A 236 12.96 7.96 8.94
C ASP A 236 13.61 8.87 7.89
N PRO A 237 13.23 10.17 7.81
CA PRO A 237 13.81 11.08 6.83
C PRO A 237 15.27 11.44 7.14
N VAL A 238 15.74 11.24 8.38
CA VAL A 238 17.04 11.74 8.83
C VAL A 238 18.18 10.84 8.35
N ASP A 239 17.98 9.52 8.28
CA ASP A 239 19.05 8.58 7.91
C ASP A 239 19.57 8.80 6.49
N GLN A 240 18.70 9.11 5.52
CA GLN A 240 19.12 9.39 4.14
C GLN A 240 19.95 10.67 4.02
N TYR A 241 19.56 11.71 4.75
CA TYR A 241 20.29 12.97 4.76
C TYR A 241 21.67 12.82 5.42
N LEU A 242 21.74 12.15 6.58
CA LEU A 242 22.99 11.88 7.29
C LEU A 242 23.93 10.94 6.52
N LYS A 243 23.39 9.98 5.76
CA LYS A 243 24.17 9.14 4.84
C LYS A 243 24.78 9.97 3.71
N THR A 244 24.01 10.91 3.14
CA THR A 244 24.48 11.80 2.08
C THR A 244 25.55 12.77 2.58
N ASP A 245 25.35 13.37 3.76
CA ASP A 245 26.31 14.29 4.38
C ASP A 245 27.67 13.62 4.64
N ARG A 246 27.68 12.40 5.22
CA ARG A 246 28.92 11.63 5.41
C ARG A 246 29.60 11.30 4.08
N ALA A 247 28.83 10.89 3.07
CA ALA A 247 29.37 10.57 1.75
C ALA A 247 30.04 11.79 1.08
N ILE A 248 29.43 12.98 1.17
CA ILE A 248 30.00 14.22 0.63
C ILE A 248 31.31 14.59 1.36
N LYS A 249 31.32 14.50 2.69
CA LYS A 249 32.53 14.77 3.49
C LYS A 249 33.69 13.86 3.09
N TYR A 250 33.43 12.57 2.86
CA TYR A 250 34.46 11.64 2.39
C TYR A 250 34.87 11.89 0.94
N ALA A 251 33.94 12.25 0.04
CA ALA A 251 34.25 12.60 -1.34
C ALA A 251 35.25 13.78 -1.40
N LEU A 252 34.98 14.84 -0.64
CA LEU A 252 35.83 16.02 -0.57
C LEU A 252 37.22 15.69 -0.02
N LEU A 253 37.30 14.82 0.99
CA LEU A 253 38.57 14.33 1.53
C LEU A 253 39.40 13.59 0.46
N PHE A 254 38.80 12.70 -0.31
CA PHE A 254 39.49 11.97 -1.39
C PHE A 254 39.98 12.88 -2.50
N ILE A 255 39.17 13.86 -2.90
CA ILE A 255 39.54 14.85 -3.91
C ILE A 255 40.74 15.67 -3.41
N ALA A 256 40.64 16.23 -2.19
CA ALA A 256 41.70 17.04 -1.60
C ALA A 256 43.02 16.25 -1.45
N LEU A 257 42.96 15.00 -0.97
CA LEU A 257 44.14 14.14 -0.83
C LEU A 257 44.81 13.84 -2.18
N THR A 258 44.02 13.64 -3.23
CA THR A 258 44.56 13.37 -4.57
C THR A 258 45.28 14.59 -5.13
N PHE A 259 44.68 15.78 -5.01
CA PHE A 259 45.34 17.04 -5.39
C PHE A 259 46.60 17.32 -4.54
N ALA A 260 46.55 17.06 -3.23
CA ALA A 260 47.71 17.18 -2.35
C ALA A 260 48.86 16.24 -2.77
N THR A 261 48.54 15.03 -3.22
CA THR A 261 49.53 14.06 -3.72
C THR A 261 50.20 14.57 -4.99
N PHE A 262 49.42 15.08 -5.96
CA PHE A 262 49.99 15.68 -7.18
C PHE A 262 50.84 16.92 -6.88
N PHE A 263 50.36 17.79 -5.99
CA PHE A 263 51.12 18.96 -5.54
C PHE A 263 52.46 18.56 -4.89
N LEU A 264 52.46 17.51 -4.05
CA LEU A 264 53.69 16.99 -3.45
C LEU A 264 54.67 16.45 -4.50
N PHE A 265 54.17 15.75 -5.54
CA PHE A 265 55.01 15.30 -6.66
C PHE A 265 55.58 16.46 -7.48
N GLU A 266 54.82 17.53 -7.70
CA GLU A 266 55.28 18.73 -8.40
C GLU A 266 56.44 19.40 -7.65
N VAL A 267 56.31 19.57 -6.33
CA VAL A 267 57.35 20.16 -5.47
C VAL A 267 58.61 19.29 -5.41
N LEU A 268 58.47 17.97 -5.26
CA LEU A 268 59.61 17.06 -5.10
C LEU A 268 60.32 16.72 -6.40
N LYS A 269 59.58 16.59 -7.51
CA LYS A 269 60.14 16.13 -8.81
C LYS A 269 60.32 17.24 -9.84
N ARG A 270 59.88 18.49 -9.57
CA ARG A 270 59.94 19.63 -10.51
C ARG A 270 59.33 19.32 -11.89
N LEU A 271 58.36 18.41 -11.96
CA LEU A 271 57.61 18.16 -13.18
C LEU A 271 56.40 19.11 -13.20
N ALA A 272 56.39 20.04 -14.15
CA ALA A 272 55.25 20.90 -14.40
C ALA A 272 54.12 20.08 -15.04
N VAL A 273 53.08 19.78 -14.26
CA VAL A 273 51.87 19.11 -14.75
C VAL A 273 50.99 20.17 -15.41
N HIS A 274 50.52 19.90 -16.63
CA HIS A 274 49.74 20.90 -17.37
C HIS A 274 48.35 21.10 -16.71
N PRO A 275 47.83 22.33 -16.57
CA PRO A 275 46.55 22.62 -15.87
C PRO A 275 45.35 21.81 -16.39
N VAL A 276 45.33 21.49 -17.67
CA VAL A 276 44.31 20.63 -18.31
C VAL A 276 44.30 19.21 -17.73
N GLN A 277 45.46 18.67 -17.35
CA GLN A 277 45.57 17.35 -16.75
C GLN A 277 44.95 17.33 -15.34
N TYR A 278 45.13 18.40 -14.56
CA TYR A 278 44.45 18.57 -13.28
C TYR A 278 42.93 18.62 -13.43
N ALA A 279 42.43 19.37 -14.43
CA ALA A 279 41.00 19.45 -14.71
C ALA A 279 40.43 18.08 -15.13
N LEU A 280 41.14 17.33 -15.98
CA LEU A 280 40.72 15.99 -16.42
C LEU A 280 40.72 14.96 -15.28
N VAL A 281 41.72 14.97 -14.39
CA VAL A 281 41.76 14.08 -13.23
C VAL A 281 40.66 14.42 -12.23
N GLY A 282 40.44 15.71 -11.96
CA GLY A 282 39.33 16.17 -11.12
C GLY A 282 37.96 15.76 -11.68
N LEU A 283 37.76 15.92 -12.99
CA LEU A 283 36.55 15.48 -13.70
C LEU A 283 36.38 13.95 -13.60
N LEU A 284 37.44 13.19 -13.80
CA LEU A 284 37.42 11.73 -13.69
C LEU A 284 37.02 11.27 -12.29
N LEU A 285 37.57 11.90 -11.24
CA LEU A 285 37.22 11.61 -9.85
C LEU A 285 35.76 11.97 -9.55
N ALA A 286 35.29 13.13 -10.00
CA ALA A 286 33.90 13.56 -9.82
C ALA A 286 32.92 12.59 -10.51
N LEU A 287 33.20 12.20 -11.76
CA LEU A 287 32.39 11.22 -12.50
C LEU A 287 32.43 9.83 -11.88
N GLY A 288 33.61 9.41 -11.38
CA GLY A 288 33.76 8.15 -10.66
C GLY A 288 32.93 8.10 -9.39
N PHE A 289 32.96 9.17 -8.59
CA PHE A 289 32.19 9.29 -7.36
C PHE A 289 30.68 9.38 -7.63
N MET A 290 30.28 10.17 -8.64
CA MET A 290 28.88 10.26 -9.08
C MET A 290 28.34 8.90 -9.53
N ARG A 291 29.14 8.11 -10.25
CA ARG A 291 28.76 6.74 -10.65
C ARG A 291 28.64 5.80 -9.44
N LEU A 292 29.51 5.92 -8.44
CA LEU A 292 29.47 5.10 -7.23
C LEU A 292 28.24 5.44 -6.36
N TRP A 293 27.94 6.73 -6.24
CA TRP A 293 26.76 7.24 -5.55
C TRP A 293 25.45 6.85 -6.25
N TYR A 294 25.35 7.05 -7.58
CA TYR A 294 24.18 6.64 -8.37
C TYR A 294 23.89 5.15 -8.23
N ARG A 295 24.93 4.31 -8.17
CA ARG A 295 24.76 2.86 -7.97
C ARG A 295 24.26 2.50 -6.58
N SER A 296 24.71 3.22 -5.55
CA SER A 296 24.20 3.06 -4.19
C SER A 296 22.72 3.45 -4.10
N TRP A 297 22.31 4.48 -4.82
CA TRP A 297 20.92 4.93 -4.86
C TRP A 297 20.02 4.01 -5.68
N ALA A 298 20.50 3.52 -6.83
CA ALA A 298 19.76 2.63 -7.73
C ALA A 298 19.73 1.14 -7.29
N GLY A 299 20.41 0.77 -6.19
CA GLY A 299 20.45 -0.62 -5.70
C GLY A 299 21.19 -1.61 -6.61
N ILE A 300 22.05 -1.14 -7.53
CA ILE A 300 22.72 -1.98 -8.53
C ILE A 300 24.00 -2.60 -7.95
N SER A 301 23.90 -3.86 -7.51
CA SER A 301 25.06 -4.69 -7.14
C SER A 301 25.81 -5.16 -8.39
N VAL A 302 27.08 -4.77 -8.54
CA VAL A 302 27.97 -5.35 -9.56
C VAL A 302 28.54 -6.64 -8.98
N CYS A 303 28.03 -7.78 -9.45
CA CYS A 303 28.78 -9.02 -9.43
C CYS A 303 29.90 -8.86 -10.47
N ALA A 304 31.13 -8.64 -10.00
CA ALA A 304 32.30 -8.79 -10.87
C ALA A 304 32.31 -10.24 -11.36
N ARG A 305 31.96 -10.45 -12.63
CA ARG A 305 32.07 -11.76 -13.27
C ARG A 305 33.55 -12.07 -13.50
N ARG A 306 34.28 -12.44 -12.44
CA ARG A 306 35.62 -12.99 -12.58
C ARG A 306 35.50 -14.40 -13.12
N ARG A 307 36.08 -14.60 -14.30
CA ARG A 307 36.25 -15.87 -15.00
C ARG A 307 37.39 -16.67 -14.34
N VAL A 308 37.25 -17.03 -13.05
CA VAL A 308 38.08 -18.03 -12.36
C VAL A 308 37.21 -18.72 -11.29
N PRO A 309 37.07 -20.06 -11.29
CA PRO A 309 36.26 -20.75 -10.31
C PRO A 309 36.99 -20.87 -8.98
N GLY A 310 36.34 -20.45 -7.90
CA GLY A 310 36.76 -20.74 -6.53
C GLY A 310 37.65 -19.67 -5.91
N ILE A 311 37.02 -18.67 -5.29
CA ILE A 311 37.40 -17.91 -4.07
C ILE A 311 36.69 -16.56 -4.16
N CYS A 312 35.60 -16.43 -3.39
CA CYS A 312 34.96 -15.16 -3.13
C CYS A 312 35.56 -14.64 -1.81
N TRP A 313 36.35 -13.57 -1.85
CA TRP A 313 36.70 -12.84 -0.63
C TRP A 313 35.47 -12.05 -0.18
N ARG A 314 34.68 -12.67 0.71
CA ARG A 314 33.69 -11.99 1.55
C ARG A 314 34.30 -11.94 2.94
N GLY A 315 34.61 -10.75 3.44
CA GLY A 315 34.92 -10.58 4.85
C GLY A 315 33.70 -10.99 5.68
N GLY A 316 33.86 -12.03 6.50
CA GLY A 316 32.89 -12.45 7.52
C GLY A 316 31.99 -13.64 7.14
N LEU A 317 32.47 -14.84 7.52
CA LEU A 317 31.83 -16.16 7.64
C LEU A 317 31.17 -16.85 6.42
N PRO A 318 31.29 -18.20 6.31
CA PRO A 318 30.83 -18.96 5.16
C PRO A 318 29.40 -19.48 5.35
N ASP A 319 28.52 -19.21 4.39
CA ASP A 319 27.29 -19.99 4.20
C ASP A 319 27.41 -20.83 2.92
N CYS A 320 27.20 -22.14 3.10
CA CYS A 320 27.23 -23.15 2.06
C CYS A 320 26.12 -22.93 1.01
N PHE A 321 26.46 -23.03 -0.28
CA PHE A 321 25.47 -23.16 -1.35
C PHE A 321 25.63 -24.49 -2.09
N VAL A 322 24.53 -25.25 -2.14
CA VAL A 322 24.39 -26.49 -2.92
C VAL A 322 24.18 -26.12 -4.39
N ASN A 323 24.94 -26.78 -5.27
CA ASN A 323 24.99 -26.53 -6.71
C ASN A 323 23.78 -27.21 -7.40
N GLY A 324 22.81 -26.41 -7.86
CA GLY A 324 21.66 -26.93 -8.60
C GLY A 324 22.00 -27.23 -10.06
N ARG A 325 22.17 -28.51 -10.42
CA ARG A 325 22.00 -28.98 -11.81
C ARG A 325 20.55 -29.40 -12.03
N ARG A 326 19.97 -28.95 -13.14
CA ARG A 326 18.70 -29.45 -13.69
C ARG A 326 18.81 -30.96 -13.93
N ASN A 327 17.89 -31.75 -13.39
CA ASN A 327 17.60 -33.10 -13.87
C ASN A 327 16.08 -33.35 -13.80
N ASN A 328 15.51 -33.84 -14.90
CA ASN A 328 14.14 -34.33 -15.01
C ASN A 328 14.01 -35.67 -14.25
N GLY A 329 13.06 -35.77 -13.32
CA GLY A 329 12.69 -37.02 -12.62
C GLY A 329 11.94 -36.76 -11.30
N PRO A 330 11.02 -37.65 -10.85
CA PRO A 330 9.95 -37.30 -9.93
C PRO A 330 10.35 -37.26 -8.44
N VAL A 331 9.55 -36.49 -7.70
CA VAL A 331 9.63 -36.08 -6.29
C VAL A 331 9.96 -37.22 -5.31
N ARG A 332 10.98 -37.02 -4.47
CA ARG A 332 11.06 -37.57 -3.10
C ARG A 332 11.71 -36.55 -2.17
N GLY A 333 10.97 -36.19 -1.11
CA GLY A 333 11.40 -35.21 -0.11
C GLY A 333 12.55 -35.70 0.74
N TYR A 334 13.45 -34.78 1.10
CA TYR A 334 14.47 -34.96 2.12
C TYR A 334 14.67 -33.66 2.90
N ILE A 335 14.46 -33.74 4.21
CA ILE A 335 14.73 -32.70 5.21
C ILE A 335 16.18 -32.89 5.69
N PRO A 336 17.07 -31.88 5.68
CA PRO A 336 18.36 -32.01 6.34
C PRO A 336 18.34 -31.39 7.75
N ARG A 337 18.63 -32.23 8.75
CA ARG A 337 19.05 -31.85 10.11
C ARG A 337 20.44 -31.21 10.07
N CYS A 338 20.60 -30.04 10.70
CA CYS A 338 21.91 -29.47 11.00
C CYS A 338 22.53 -30.15 12.25
N GLY A 339 23.66 -30.83 12.06
CA GLY A 339 24.52 -31.30 13.15
C GLY A 339 25.78 -30.43 13.26
N ARG A 340 26.00 -29.83 14.44
CA ARG A 340 27.26 -29.18 14.83
C ARG A 340 28.39 -30.21 14.88
N ARG A 341 29.56 -29.90 14.30
CA ARG A 341 30.83 -30.47 14.75
C ARG A 341 31.89 -29.40 14.94
N ARG A 342 32.73 -29.73 15.92
CA ARG A 342 33.73 -28.99 16.69
C ARG A 342 34.68 -28.13 15.89
#